data_AF-K1YYM3-F1
#
_entry.id   AF-K1YYM3-F1
#
_cell.length_a   1.000
_cell.length_b   1.000
_cell.length_c   1.000
_cell.angle_alpha   90.00
_cell.angle_beta   90.00
_cell.angle_gamma   90.00
#
_symmetry.space_group_name_H-M   'P 1'
#
loop_
_entity.id
_entity.type
_entity.pdbx_description
1 polymer ?
#
loop_
_entity_poly.entity_id
_entity_poly.type
_entity_poly.pdbx_seq_one_letter_code
_entity_poly.pdbx_strand_id
1 'polypeptide(L)' 'MALTGIQIFKLLPKTNCKECGVPTCLAFAMNLASGKAELDACPYVSDEARAQLAEASAP' A
#
# COMPACT_ATOMS: atom_id res chain seq x y z
N MET A 1 14.92 -4.58 -4.53
CA MET A 1 14.86 -4.57 -3.04
C MET A 1 13.41 -4.38 -2.65
N ALA A 2 12.87 -5.18 -1.73
CA ALA A 2 11.48 -5.01 -1.29
C ALA A 2 11.26 -3.60 -0.70
N LEU A 3 10.17 -2.94 -1.08
CA LEU A 3 9.81 -1.65 -0.52
C LEU A 3 9.55 -1.76 0.98
N THR A 4 10.04 -0.78 1.74
CA THR A 4 9.66 -0.60 3.13
C THR A 4 8.23 -0.10 3.24
N GLY A 5 7.53 -0.42 4.34
CA GLY A 5 6.18 0.09 4.54
C GLY A 5 6.11 1.63 4.58
N ILE A 6 7.21 2.32 4.93
CA ILE A 6 7.26 3.79 4.85
C ILE A 6 7.24 4.27 3.39
N GLN A 7 7.96 3.59 2.49
CA GLN A 7 7.94 3.92 1.06
C GLN A 7 6.55 3.67 0.45
N ILE A 8 5.91 2.55 0.79
CA ILE A 8 4.54 2.25 0.36
C ILE A 8 3.57 3.31 0.88
N PHE A 9 3.67 3.70 2.17
CA PHE A 9 2.80 4.72 2.76
C PHE A 9 2.86 6.07 2.05
N LYS A 10 4.01 6.44 1.46
CA LYS A 10 4.13 7.69 0.70
C LYS A 10 3.26 7.71 -0.56
N LEU A 11 3.00 6.54 -1.15
CA LEU A 11 2.22 6.35 -2.37
C LEU A 11 0.72 6.14 -2.10
N LEU A 12 0.35 5.85 -0.85
CA LEU A 12 -1.06 5.67 -0.47
C LEU A 12 -1.80 7.01 -0.34
N PRO A 13 -3.15 7.00 -0.40
CA PRO A 13 -3.98 8.21 -0.29
C PRO A 13 -3.95 8.91 1.07
N LYS A 14 -3.44 8.25 2.12
CA LYS A 14 -3.32 8.77 3.51
C LYS A 14 -4.65 9.25 4.13
N THR A 15 -5.79 8.78 3.63
CA THR A 15 -7.13 9.13 4.13
C THR A 15 -7.45 8.49 5.48
N ASN A 16 -6.80 7.37 5.83
CA ASN A 16 -7.11 6.55 7.01
C ASN A 16 -8.60 6.18 7.11
N CYS A 17 -9.26 5.95 5.98
CA CYS A 17 -10.70 5.65 5.89
C CYS A 17 -11.12 4.30 6.51
N LYS A 18 -10.19 3.36 6.66
CA LYS A 18 -10.40 1.99 7.17
C LYS A 18 -11.26 1.08 6.28
N GLU A 19 -11.58 1.50 5.06
CA GLU A 19 -12.37 0.67 4.12
C GLU A 19 -11.61 -0.56 3.62
N CYS A 20 -10.28 -0.56 3.71
CA CYS A 20 -9.43 -1.74 3.48
C CYS A 20 -9.33 -2.69 4.69
N GLY A 21 -10.14 -2.49 5.74
CA GLY A 21 -10.18 -3.34 6.93
C GLY A 21 -9.03 -3.14 7.94
N VAL A 22 -8.15 -2.16 7.71
CA VAL A 22 -7.02 -1.84 8.59
C VAL A 22 -7.13 -0.43 9.18
N PRO A 23 -6.62 -0.18 10.40
CA PRO A 23 -6.92 1.03 11.17
C PRO A 23 -6.33 2.32 10.58
N THR A 24 -5.24 2.23 9.81
CA THR A 24 -4.56 3.38 9.19
C THR A 24 -3.91 2.99 7.87
N CYS A 25 -3.64 3.96 7.00
CA CYS A 25 -2.89 3.76 5.77
C CYS A 25 -1.43 3.32 6.06
N LEU A 26 -0.85 3.74 7.18
CA LEU A 26 0.48 3.26 7.58
C LEU A 26 0.45 1.77 7.95
N ALA A 27 -0.56 1.33 8.71
CA ALA A 27 -0.75 -0.09 9.02
C ALA A 27 -0.99 -0.91 7.74
N PHE A 28 -1.79 -0.38 6.81
CA PHE A 28 -1.97 -0.98 5.49
C PHE A 28 -0.64 -1.16 4.76
N ALA A 29 0.18 -0.10 4.72
CA ALA A 29 1.48 -0.12 4.06
C ALA A 29 2.45 -1.15 4.68
N MET A 30 2.43 -1.32 6.01
CA MET A 30 3.22 -2.36 6.69
C MET A 30 2.72 -3.77 6.36
N ASN A 31 1.41 -3.96 6.25
CA ASN A 31 0.84 -5.23 5.83
C ASN A 31 1.19 -5.56 4.37
N LEU A 32 1.13 -4.57 3.46
CA LEU A 32 1.59 -4.71 2.08
C LEU A 32 3.08 -5.10 2.01
N ALA A 33 3.95 -4.36 2.72
CA ALA A 33 5.39 -4.64 2.74
C ALA A 33 5.74 -6.03 3.29
N SER A 34 4.86 -6.62 4.11
CA SER A 34 5.04 -7.96 4.68
C SER A 34 4.26 -9.06 3.97
N GLY A 35 3.59 -8.76 2.85
CA GLY A 35 2.79 -9.71 2.09
C GLY A 35 1.53 -10.20 2.84
N LYS A 36 1.03 -9.42 3.81
CA LYS A 36 -0.15 -9.73 4.63
C LYS A 36 -1.44 -9.04 4.13
N ALA A 37 -1.33 -8.22 3.09
CA ALA A 37 -2.45 -7.54 2.45
C ALA A 37 -2.18 -7.40 0.95
N GLU A 38 -3.25 -7.29 0.18
CA GLU A 38 -3.23 -7.03 -1.26
C GLU A 38 -3.55 -5.55 -1.52
N LEU A 39 -2.90 -4.94 -2.53
CA LEU A 39 -3.10 -3.53 -2.85
C LEU A 39 -4.55 -3.21 -3.25
N ASP A 40 -5.22 -4.18 -3.86
CA ASP A 40 -6.63 -4.13 -4.28
C ASP A 40 -7.62 -3.95 -3.12
N ALA A 41 -7.19 -4.20 -1.88
CA ALA A 41 -8.02 -3.93 -0.72
C ALA A 41 -8.24 -2.41 -0.50
N CYS A 42 -7.41 -1.53 -1.06
CA CYS A 42 -7.58 -0.08 -0.93
C CYS A 42 -8.41 0.47 -2.09
N PRO A 43 -9.65 0.94 -1.85
CA PRO A 43 -10.53 1.43 -2.93
C PRO A 43 -10.10 2.79 -3.51
N TYR A 44 -9.13 3.46 -2.88
CA TYR A 44 -8.71 4.81 -3.23
C TYR A 44 -7.28 4.88 -3.78
N VAL A 45 -6.59 3.74 -3.95
CA VAL A 45 -5.26 3.74 -4.55
C VAL A 45 -5.34 4.25 -5.99
N SER A 46 -4.45 5.17 -6.38
CA SER A 46 -4.37 5.64 -7.75
C SER A 46 -3.69 4.61 -8.66
N ASP A 47 -4.01 4.66 -9.96
CA ASP A 47 -3.37 3.82 -10.96
C ASP A 47 -1.84 4.06 -11.02
N GLU A 48 -1.41 5.30 -10.79
CA GLU A 48 0.02 5.65 -10.71
C GLU A 48 0.70 4.97 -9.51
N ALA A 49 0.10 5.02 -8.32
CA ALA A 49 0.62 4.35 -7.13
C ALA A 49 0.66 2.83 -7.33
N ARG A 50 -0.35 2.26 -8.01
CA ARG A 50 -0.41 0.86 -8.37
C ARG A 50 0.75 0.45 -9.30
N ALA A 51 1.01 1.24 -10.35
CA ALA A 51 2.12 0.98 -11.26
C ALA A 51 3.47 1.02 -10.52
N GLN A 52 3.71 2.05 -9.70
CA GLN A 52 4.96 2.19 -8.93
C GLN A 52 5.17 1.06 -7.93
N LEU A 53 4.11 0.59 -7.27
CA LEU A 53 4.18 -0.53 -6.33
C LEU A 53 4.40 -1.86 -7.04
N ALA A 54 3.82 -2.06 -8.23
CA ALA A 54 4.03 -3.25 -9.06
C ALA A 54 5.46 -3.32 -9.60
N GLU A 55 5.99 -2.21 -10.12
CA GLU A 55 7.38 -2.14 -10.60
C GLU A 55 8.38 -2.42 -9.47
N ALA A 56 8.14 -1.88 -8.29
CA ALA A 56 9.03 -2.03 -7.15
C ALA A 56 8.95 -3.41 -6.46
N SER A 57 7.93 -4.23 -6.80
CA SER A 57 7.78 -5.61 -6.32
C SER A 57 8.25 -6.65 -7.34
N ALA A 58 8.59 -6.24 -8.56
CA ALA A 58 9.26 -7.11 -9.53
C ALA A 58 10.70 -7.46 -9.06
N PRO A 59 11.16 -8.70 -9.29
CA PRO A 59 12.48 -9.18 -8.87
C PRO A 59 13.66 -8.44 -9.53
#